data_AF-A0A960SIY4-F1
#
_entry.id   AF-A0A960SIY4-F1
#
_cell.length_a   1.000
_cell.length_b   1.000
_cell.length_c   1.000
_cell.angle_alpha   90.00
_cell.angle_beta   90.00
_cell.angle_gamma   90.00
#
_symmetry.space_group_name_H-M   'P 1'
#
loop_
_entity.id
_entity.type
_entity.pdbx_description
1 polymer ?
#
loop_
_entity_poly.entity_id
_entity_poly.type
_entity_poly.pdbx_seq_one_letter_code
_entity_poly.pdbx_strand_id
1 'polypeptide(L)'
;TLLVTSHRRGVATRTTAVDTASLSNNWVSPPSPGFPSQEFVSCGAPEREVEVVIVDVETLMECPNGKVGEIWVQSDSVAEGYWKKPEVNQEIFQAFTSSGRGPFLRTGDLGFLDAEGELHVTGRRKELIIINGQNYYPQDIERSVQTAHPGFRPGCGIAFSLVDGKGNEQLTVVQEVRKSLQDNLDGGKLFQHLTKVIMKDHGLALKRLVLLEAGKIPKTSSGKLQRAICKDRLNQDAIDYLMEIDVNSIHLRSSVAVAHETNQIRAWLIQWLSSSLSLPALEIRLSLPFYEYDWDYNRGHALSRAVY
;
A
#
# COMPACT_ATOMS: atom_id res chain seq x y z
N THR A 1 4.42 7.67 31.80
CA THR A 1 4.24 8.04 30.38
C THR A 1 5.56 8.51 29.86
N LEU A 2 6.05 7.94 28.76
CA LEU A 2 7.30 8.36 28.12
C LEU A 2 6.99 9.55 27.19
N LEU A 3 7.61 10.70 27.44
CA LEU A 3 7.63 11.83 26.51
C LEU A 3 8.96 11.76 25.74
N VAL A 4 8.90 11.74 24.42
CA VAL A 4 10.10 11.62 23.56
C VAL A 4 10.38 12.93 22.84
N THR A 5 9.38 13.44 22.12
CA THR A 5 9.48 14.69 21.36
C THR A 5 8.32 15.60 21.72
N SER A 6 8.53 16.92 21.59
CA SER A 6 7.44 17.88 21.73
C SER A 6 7.65 19.12 20.86
N HIS A 7 6.53 19.81 20.61
CA HIS A 7 6.52 21.12 19.96
C HIS A 7 6.75 22.21 20.99
N ARG A 8 7.53 23.22 20.61
CA ARG A 8 7.62 24.45 21.40
C ARG A 8 6.26 25.15 21.40
N ARG A 9 5.75 25.45 22.59
CA ARG A 9 4.46 26.12 22.77
C ARG A 9 4.43 27.43 21.98
N GLY A 10 3.39 27.63 21.18
CA GLY A 10 3.20 28.84 20.37
C GLY A 10 3.88 28.81 18.99
N VAL A 11 4.60 27.74 18.66
CA VAL A 11 5.14 27.52 17.31
C VAL A 11 4.15 26.67 16.51
N ALA A 12 3.90 27.07 15.25
CA ALA A 12 3.04 26.30 14.36
C ALA A 12 3.68 24.94 14.04
N THR A 13 2.86 23.90 13.99
CA THR A 13 3.33 22.55 13.64
C THR A 13 3.84 22.54 12.21
N ARG A 14 5.06 22.02 12.03
CA ARG A 14 5.65 21.86 10.71
C ARG A 14 5.13 20.62 10.00
N THR A 15 5.06 20.72 8.69
CA THR A 15 4.67 19.62 7.79
C THR A 15 5.73 19.49 6.71
N THR A 16 6.16 18.26 6.46
CA THR A 16 7.14 17.94 5.43
C THR A 16 6.44 17.15 4.34
N ALA A 17 6.37 17.71 3.14
CA ALA A 17 5.88 17.01 1.95
C ALA A 17 7.01 16.13 1.37
N VAL A 18 6.69 14.90 1.02
CA VAL A 18 7.65 13.87 0.60
C VAL A 18 7.17 13.19 -0.67
N ASP A 19 8.06 13.02 -1.63
CA ASP A 19 7.80 12.26 -2.86
C ASP A 19 7.51 10.79 -2.55
N THR A 20 6.38 10.25 -3.04
CA THR A 20 5.94 8.89 -2.70
C THR A 20 6.85 7.80 -3.26
N ALA A 21 7.51 8.04 -4.40
CA ALA A 21 8.43 7.07 -4.99
C ALA A 21 9.76 6.99 -4.22
N SER A 22 10.24 8.12 -3.68
CA SER A 22 11.36 8.10 -2.75
C SER A 22 11.00 7.37 -1.46
N LEU A 23 9.80 7.63 -0.94
CA LEU A 23 9.32 7.07 0.32
C LEU A 23 9.16 5.54 0.26
N SER A 24 8.69 4.99 -0.86
CA SER A 24 8.60 3.54 -1.07
C SER A 24 9.97 2.84 -1.05
N ASN A 25 11.04 3.59 -1.29
CA ASN A 25 12.44 3.15 -1.19
C ASN A 25 13.11 3.58 0.13
N ASN A 26 12.32 3.95 1.14
CA ASN A 26 12.77 4.43 2.46
C ASN A 26 13.60 5.72 2.41
N TRP A 27 13.39 6.58 1.41
CA TRP A 27 14.02 7.89 1.31
C TRP A 27 12.99 9.01 1.41
N VAL A 28 13.45 10.15 1.91
CA VAL A 28 12.66 11.36 2.08
C VAL A 28 13.24 12.41 1.15
N SER A 29 12.62 12.53 -0.03
CA SER A 29 12.98 13.55 -1.02
C SER A 29 11.85 14.56 -1.18
N PRO A 30 12.16 15.83 -1.52
CA PRO A 30 11.14 16.82 -1.84
C PRO A 30 10.22 16.34 -2.98
N PRO A 31 8.94 16.77 -3.02
CA PRO A 31 8.00 16.41 -4.08
C PRO A 31 8.49 16.79 -5.47
N SER A 32 8.32 15.87 -6.43
CA SER A 32 8.56 16.14 -7.85
C SER A 32 7.30 16.75 -8.49
N PRO A 33 7.41 17.84 -9.29
CA PRO A 33 6.25 18.45 -9.94
C PRO A 33 5.45 17.45 -10.79
N GLY A 34 4.14 17.36 -10.54
CA GLY A 34 3.24 16.47 -11.28
C GLY A 34 3.21 15.02 -10.79
N PHE A 35 4.00 14.68 -9.75
CA PHE A 35 4.00 13.36 -9.13
C PHE A 35 3.30 13.38 -7.77
N PRO A 36 2.80 12.23 -7.29
CA PRO A 36 2.19 12.14 -5.97
C PRO A 36 3.19 12.46 -4.85
N SER A 37 2.68 13.09 -3.79
CA SER A 37 3.46 13.37 -2.59
C SER A 37 2.60 13.19 -1.35
N GLN A 38 3.26 13.03 -0.22
CA GLN A 38 2.65 12.77 1.07
C GLN A 38 3.15 13.75 2.11
N GLU A 39 2.25 14.30 2.90
CA GLU A 39 2.57 15.21 4.00
C GLU A 39 2.72 14.46 5.32
N PHE A 40 3.85 14.66 5.98
CA PHE A 40 4.11 14.19 7.34
C PHE A 40 4.14 15.34 8.30
N VAL A 41 3.32 15.24 9.35
CA VAL A 41 3.29 16.20 10.44
C VAL A 41 4.46 15.92 11.38
N SER A 42 5.21 16.95 11.73
CA SER A 42 6.28 16.85 12.71
C SER A 42 5.72 16.50 14.09
N CYS A 43 6.44 15.65 14.82
CA CYS A 43 6.22 15.33 16.24
C CYS A 43 7.05 16.24 17.17
N GLY A 44 7.76 17.21 16.61
CA GLY A 44 8.66 18.12 17.32
C GLY A 44 10.06 17.54 17.49
N ALA A 45 10.90 18.27 18.23
CA ALA A 45 12.27 17.88 18.49
C ALA A 45 12.35 16.94 19.71
N PRO A 46 13.36 16.06 19.78
CA PRO A 46 13.67 15.33 21.01
C PRO A 46 13.77 16.24 22.23
N GLU A 47 13.18 15.80 23.35
CA GLU A 47 13.26 16.49 24.63
C GLU A 47 14.70 16.53 25.17
N ARG A 48 14.94 17.42 26.13
CA ARG A 48 16.24 17.45 26.83
C ARG A 48 16.50 16.08 27.46
N GLU A 49 17.73 15.57 27.32
CA GLU A 49 18.14 14.25 27.85
C GLU A 49 17.41 13.06 27.22
N VAL A 50 16.69 13.28 26.12
CA VAL A 50 16.16 12.21 25.26
C VAL A 50 17.00 12.18 23.99
N GLU A 51 17.51 11.01 23.68
CA GLU A 51 18.18 10.76 22.41
C GLU A 51 17.27 9.94 21.49
N VAL A 52 17.14 10.39 20.25
CA VAL A 52 16.41 9.71 19.19
C VAL A 52 17.36 9.48 18.02
N VAL A 53 17.50 8.22 17.62
CA VAL A 53 18.26 7.83 16.43
C VAL A 53 17.35 7.05 15.48
N ILE A 54 17.57 7.23 14.18
CA ILE A 54 16.86 6.49 13.14
C ILE A 54 17.77 5.34 12.71
N VAL A 55 17.30 4.10 12.80
CA VAL A 55 18.14 2.92 12.60
C VAL A 55 17.57 2.04 11.51
N ASP A 56 18.42 1.60 10.60
CA ASP A 56 18.08 0.63 9.58
C ASP A 56 17.84 -0.74 10.23
N VAL A 57 16.67 -1.32 10.00
CA VAL A 57 16.19 -2.50 10.75
C VAL A 57 16.92 -3.78 10.41
N GLU A 58 17.58 -3.83 9.26
CA GLU A 58 18.32 -5.01 8.79
C GLU A 58 19.78 -4.92 9.21
N THR A 59 20.40 -3.76 8.98
CA THR A 59 21.83 -3.57 9.23
C THR A 59 22.17 -3.10 10.63
N LEU A 60 21.17 -2.60 11.38
CA LEU A 60 21.32 -1.95 12.69
C LEU A 60 22.25 -0.73 12.67
N MET A 61 22.54 -0.18 11.49
CA MET A 61 23.28 1.06 11.32
C MET A 61 22.35 2.26 11.49
N GLU A 62 22.87 3.34 12.07
CA GLU A 62 22.17 4.62 12.06
C GLU A 62 21.99 5.08 10.60
N CYS A 63 20.76 5.46 10.27
CA CYS A 63 20.38 5.97 8.97
C CYS A 63 20.98 7.37 8.76
N PRO A 64 21.47 7.70 7.54
CA PRO A 64 21.78 9.07 7.19
C PRO A 64 20.50 9.93 7.18
N ASN A 65 20.67 11.26 7.25
CA ASN A 65 19.57 12.20 7.15
C ASN A 65 18.74 11.97 5.88
N GLY A 66 17.41 12.03 6.03
CA GLY A 66 16.49 11.79 4.94
C GLY A 66 16.27 10.31 4.58
N LYS A 67 16.85 9.34 5.31
CA LYS A 67 16.48 7.92 5.18
C LYS A 67 15.50 7.53 6.29
N VAL A 68 14.43 6.84 5.93
CA VAL A 68 13.47 6.26 6.87
C VAL A 68 14.06 5.02 7.51
N GLY A 69 13.93 4.91 8.82
CA GLY A 69 14.32 3.74 9.61
C GLY A 69 13.43 3.57 10.82
N GLU A 70 13.73 2.58 11.66
CA GLU A 70 13.06 2.41 12.95
C GLU A 70 13.53 3.49 13.93
N ILE A 71 12.58 4.10 14.63
CA ILE A 71 12.84 5.12 15.63
C ILE A 71 13.31 4.42 16.89
N TRP A 72 14.54 4.69 17.31
CA TRP A 72 15.15 4.16 18.52
C TRP A 72 15.33 5.30 19.53
N VAL A 73 14.99 5.04 20.79
CA VAL A 73 14.92 6.07 21.83
C VAL A 73 15.74 5.67 23.04
N GLN A 74 16.58 6.57 23.53
CA GLN A 74 17.25 6.43 24.82
C GLN A 74 16.80 7.59 25.72
N SER A 75 16.34 7.25 26.93
CA SER A 75 15.89 8.20 27.93
C SER A 75 15.77 7.50 29.29
N ASP A 76 15.98 8.24 30.37
CA ASP A 76 15.72 7.78 31.74
C ASP A 76 14.24 7.45 32.00
N SER A 77 13.33 7.93 31.14
CA SER A 77 11.89 7.63 31.21
C SER A 77 11.49 6.32 30.51
N VAL A 78 12.43 5.62 29.88
CA VAL A 78 12.19 4.30 29.26
C VAL A 78 11.95 3.27 30.38
N ALA A 79 10.91 2.44 30.21
CA ALA A 79 10.60 1.39 31.17
C ALA A 79 11.70 0.30 31.19
N GLU A 80 11.86 -0.40 32.31
CA GLU A 80 12.82 -1.51 32.43
C GLU A 80 12.51 -2.69 31.49
N GLY A 81 11.25 -2.81 31.07
CA GLY A 81 10.80 -3.81 30.10
C GLY A 81 9.41 -4.35 30.40
N TYR A 82 9.00 -5.35 29.64
CA TYR A 82 7.78 -6.10 29.86
C TYR A 82 7.94 -7.11 31.02
N TRP A 83 6.87 -7.25 31.81
CA TRP A 83 6.84 -8.19 32.94
C TRP A 83 7.07 -9.64 32.50
N LYS A 84 8.04 -10.33 33.11
CA LYS A 84 8.39 -11.74 32.86
C LYS A 84 8.66 -12.09 31.39
N LYS A 85 9.28 -11.18 30.65
CA LYS A 85 9.66 -11.37 29.24
C LYS A 85 11.13 -11.01 28.99
N PRO A 86 12.10 -11.66 29.65
CA PRO A 86 13.51 -11.27 29.61
C PRO A 86 14.08 -11.24 28.18
N GLU A 87 13.78 -12.23 27.35
CA GLU A 87 14.27 -12.31 25.96
C GLU A 87 13.73 -11.14 25.10
N VAL A 88 12.43 -10.87 25.19
CA VAL A 88 11.80 -9.74 24.48
C VAL A 88 12.33 -8.40 25.01
N ASN A 89 12.61 -8.31 26.31
CA ASN A 89 13.17 -7.11 26.91
C ASN A 89 14.58 -6.84 26.42
N GLN A 90 15.39 -7.89 26.27
CA GLN A 90 16.73 -7.76 25.71
C GLN A 90 16.68 -7.24 24.27
N GLU A 91 15.77 -7.76 23.45
CA GLU A 91 15.62 -7.33 22.05
C GLU A 91 15.10 -5.89 21.93
N ILE A 92 14.12 -5.51 22.76
CA ILE A 92 13.38 -4.25 22.59
C ILE A 92 13.95 -3.11 23.43
N PHE A 93 14.37 -3.35 24.67
CA PHE A 93 14.80 -2.31 25.62
C PHE A 93 16.32 -2.23 25.81
N GLN A 94 17.07 -3.20 25.28
CA GLN A 94 18.53 -3.27 25.38
C GLN A 94 19.17 -3.37 23.99
N ALA A 95 18.63 -2.61 23.03
CA ALA A 95 19.12 -2.63 21.66
C ALA A 95 20.37 -1.77 21.48
N PHE A 96 21.33 -2.28 20.72
CA PHE A 96 22.56 -1.57 20.37
C PHE A 96 22.67 -1.43 18.85
N THR A 97 23.13 -0.27 18.39
CA THR A 97 23.48 -0.08 16.98
C THR A 97 24.66 -0.97 16.62
N SER A 98 24.90 -1.21 15.34
CA SER A 98 26.07 -1.95 14.87
C SER A 98 27.41 -1.28 15.24
N SER A 99 27.41 0.03 15.51
CA SER A 99 28.55 0.78 16.05
C SER A 99 28.72 0.64 17.56
N GLY A 100 27.83 -0.08 18.25
CA GLY A 100 27.88 -0.33 19.69
C GLY A 100 27.25 0.74 20.57
N ARG A 101 26.48 1.68 20.00
CA ARG A 101 25.76 2.68 20.80
C ARG A 101 24.48 2.10 21.38
N GLY A 102 24.16 2.49 22.62
CA GLY A 102 22.94 2.08 23.33
C GLY A 102 23.15 2.03 24.85
N PRO A 103 22.22 1.41 25.59
CA PRO A 103 21.02 0.73 25.09
C PRO A 103 19.92 1.70 24.63
N PHE A 104 19.20 1.31 23.59
CA PHE A 104 18.01 1.99 23.08
C PHE A 104 16.76 1.13 23.25
N LEU A 105 15.61 1.81 23.37
CA LEU A 105 14.29 1.27 23.14
C LEU A 105 13.98 1.26 21.64
N ARG A 106 13.69 0.08 21.09
CA ARG A 106 13.10 -0.09 19.76
C ARG A 106 11.61 0.16 19.82
N THR A 107 11.17 1.29 19.26
CA THR A 107 9.74 1.67 19.31
C THR A 107 8.86 0.78 18.42
N GLY A 108 9.44 0.18 17.37
CA GLY A 108 8.72 -0.49 16.30
C GLY A 108 8.05 0.47 15.31
N ASP A 109 8.14 1.77 15.54
CA ASP A 109 7.64 2.82 14.66
C ASP A 109 8.74 3.25 13.69
N LEU A 110 8.35 3.57 12.46
CA LEU A 110 9.22 4.05 11.40
C LEU A 110 9.14 5.57 11.32
N GLY A 111 10.26 6.20 11.00
CA GLY A 111 10.33 7.64 10.85
C GLY A 111 11.67 8.15 10.33
N PHE A 112 11.77 9.48 10.28
CA PHE A 112 12.97 10.20 9.90
C PHE A 112 13.10 11.49 10.72
N LEU A 113 14.31 12.06 10.76
CA LEU A 113 14.57 13.39 11.28
C LEU A 113 14.70 14.37 10.10
N ASP A 114 14.05 15.53 10.19
CA ASP A 114 14.21 16.61 9.21
C ASP A 114 15.57 17.35 9.37
N ALA A 115 15.84 18.33 8.51
CA ALA A 115 17.11 19.07 8.53
C ALA A 115 17.31 19.87 9.82
N GLU A 116 16.23 20.20 10.51
CA GLU A 116 16.19 20.90 11.78
C GLU A 116 16.15 19.95 13.00
N GLY A 117 16.18 18.63 12.78
CA GLY A 117 16.20 17.60 13.82
C GLY A 117 14.84 17.29 14.45
N GLU A 118 13.72 17.65 13.81
CA GLU A 118 12.39 17.23 14.25
C GLU A 118 12.01 15.86 13.71
N LEU A 119 11.30 15.09 14.53
CA LEU A 119 10.89 13.73 14.23
C LEU A 119 9.61 13.70 13.43
N HIS A 120 9.62 12.94 12.33
CA HIS A 120 8.42 12.61 11.56
C HIS A 120 8.18 11.10 11.62
N VAL A 121 7.01 10.68 12.11
CA VAL A 121 6.61 9.27 12.15
C VAL A 121 5.93 8.93 10.82
N THR A 122 6.46 7.93 10.11
CA THR A 122 5.93 7.51 8.82
C THR A 122 4.99 6.33 8.91
N GLY A 123 5.11 5.48 9.93
CA GLY A 123 4.24 4.31 10.10
C GLY A 123 4.78 3.33 11.13
N ARG A 124 4.30 2.08 11.09
CA ARG A 124 4.74 1.02 12.01
C ARG A 124 5.37 -0.12 11.21
N ARG A 125 6.56 -0.57 11.60
CA ARG A 125 7.33 -1.56 10.82
C ARG A 125 6.54 -2.83 10.53
N LYS A 126 5.86 -3.36 11.55
CA LYS A 126 5.08 -4.61 11.45
C LYS A 126 3.78 -4.45 10.65
N GLU A 127 3.40 -3.24 10.28
CA GLU A 127 2.19 -2.97 9.51
C GLU A 127 2.47 -2.57 8.06
N LEU A 128 3.73 -2.38 7.68
CA LEU A 128 4.10 -2.02 6.32
C LEU A 128 3.61 -3.08 5.32
N ILE A 129 2.94 -2.64 4.27
CA ILE A 129 2.50 -3.51 3.17
C ILE A 129 3.66 -3.61 2.19
N ILE A 130 4.06 -4.84 1.85
CA ILE A 130 5.12 -5.08 0.87
C ILE A 130 4.50 -5.85 -0.30
N ILE A 131 4.45 -5.22 -1.47
CA ILE A 131 3.91 -5.83 -2.70
C ILE A 131 4.92 -5.58 -3.81
N ASN A 132 5.32 -6.64 -4.53
CA ASN A 132 6.34 -6.58 -5.59
C ASN A 132 7.65 -5.91 -5.16
N GLY A 133 8.05 -6.11 -3.90
CA GLY A 133 9.27 -5.53 -3.32
C GLY A 133 9.20 -4.03 -3.01
N GLN A 134 8.02 -3.40 -3.12
CA GLN A 134 7.82 -1.98 -2.78
C GLN A 134 7.06 -1.84 -1.46
N ASN A 135 7.46 -0.84 -0.67
CA ASN A 135 6.85 -0.51 0.60
C ASN A 135 5.65 0.43 0.42
N TYR A 136 4.53 0.07 1.02
CA TYR A 136 3.31 0.85 1.06
C TYR A 136 2.86 1.04 2.50
N TYR A 137 2.63 2.30 2.85
CA TYR A 137 2.18 2.71 4.17
C TYR A 137 0.65 2.60 4.24
N PRO A 138 0.09 1.71 5.09
CA PRO A 138 -1.33 1.39 5.03
C PRO A 138 -2.25 2.58 5.26
N GLN A 139 -1.89 3.48 6.17
CA GLN A 139 -2.65 4.68 6.51
C GLN A 139 -2.87 5.62 5.31
N ASP A 140 -2.03 5.55 4.27
CA ASP A 140 -2.13 6.42 3.11
C ASP A 140 -3.11 5.85 2.09
N ILE A 141 -3.06 4.53 1.88
CA ILE A 141 -4.07 3.81 1.12
C ILE A 141 -5.44 3.98 1.81
N GLU A 142 -5.50 3.80 3.12
CA GLU A 142 -6.72 4.03 3.91
C GLU A 142 -7.27 5.43 3.72
N ARG A 143 -6.41 6.46 3.75
CA ARG A 143 -6.81 7.86 3.58
C ARG A 143 -7.39 8.09 2.20
N SER A 144 -6.69 7.68 1.14
CA SER A 144 -7.19 7.78 -0.24
C SER A 144 -8.56 7.10 -0.37
N VAL A 145 -8.71 5.88 0.15
CA VAL A 145 -9.98 5.15 0.17
C VAL A 145 -11.06 5.96 0.89
N GLN A 146 -10.82 6.38 2.13
CA GLN A 146 -11.80 7.10 2.95
C GLN A 146 -12.24 8.42 2.32
N THR A 147 -11.35 9.12 1.63
CA THR A 147 -11.67 10.36 0.91
C THR A 147 -12.37 10.14 -0.43
N ALA A 148 -12.28 8.94 -1.01
CA ALA A 148 -12.84 8.64 -2.32
C ALA A 148 -14.37 8.60 -2.35
N HIS A 149 -15.03 8.45 -1.18
CA HIS A 149 -16.49 8.37 -1.11
C HIS A 149 -17.07 8.89 0.22
N PRO A 150 -18.07 9.80 0.22
CA PRO A 150 -18.63 10.39 1.46
C PRO A 150 -19.35 9.37 2.36
N GLY A 151 -19.79 8.26 1.77
CA GLY A 151 -20.37 7.12 2.46
C GLY A 151 -19.38 6.31 3.31
N PHE A 152 -18.08 6.57 3.25
CA PHE A 152 -17.10 5.91 4.11
C PHE A 152 -16.92 6.61 5.45
N ARG A 153 -16.61 5.82 6.48
CA ARG A 153 -16.34 6.33 7.82
C ARG A 153 -14.84 6.68 7.94
N PRO A 154 -14.47 7.95 8.22
CA PRO A 154 -13.09 8.32 8.48
C PRO A 154 -12.50 7.56 9.66
N GLY A 155 -11.23 7.18 9.58
CA GLY A 155 -10.52 6.41 10.62
C GLY A 155 -11.12 5.02 10.88
N CYS A 156 -11.88 4.48 9.92
CA CYS A 156 -12.54 3.17 10.01
C CYS A 156 -12.31 2.38 8.71
N GLY A 157 -11.08 2.37 8.22
CA GLY A 157 -10.63 1.53 7.12
C GLY A 157 -9.28 0.89 7.45
N ILE A 158 -9.01 -0.29 6.91
CA ILE A 158 -7.77 -1.04 7.09
C ILE A 158 -7.37 -1.63 5.73
N ALA A 159 -6.24 -1.18 5.19
CA ALA A 159 -5.51 -1.81 4.08
C ALA A 159 -4.47 -2.83 4.58
N PHE A 160 -4.37 -4.02 4.02
CA PHE A 160 -3.24 -4.94 4.26
C PHE A 160 -3.01 -5.83 3.03
N SER A 161 -1.90 -6.54 2.98
CA SER A 161 -1.69 -7.56 1.96
C SER A 161 -2.19 -8.93 2.41
N LEU A 162 -2.72 -9.69 1.46
CA LEU A 162 -2.99 -11.12 1.56
C LEU A 162 -2.28 -11.85 0.42
N VAL A 163 -1.80 -13.06 0.70
CA VAL A 163 -1.18 -13.92 -0.30
C VAL A 163 -2.26 -14.66 -1.07
N ASP A 164 -2.23 -14.60 -2.40
CA ASP A 164 -3.14 -15.36 -3.26
C ASP A 164 -2.75 -16.84 -3.36
N GLY A 165 -3.59 -17.66 -4.01
CA GLY A 165 -3.31 -19.08 -4.23
C GLY A 165 -2.07 -19.38 -5.08
N LYS A 166 -1.43 -18.36 -5.66
CA LYS A 166 -0.20 -18.44 -6.45
C LYS A 166 1.03 -17.89 -5.71
N GLY A 167 0.86 -17.45 -4.45
CA GLY A 167 1.96 -16.91 -3.65
C GLY A 167 2.21 -15.40 -3.83
N ASN A 168 1.36 -14.67 -4.55
CA ASN A 168 1.54 -13.22 -4.73
C ASN A 168 0.84 -12.43 -3.62
N GLU A 169 1.53 -11.44 -3.05
CA GLU A 169 0.94 -10.46 -2.14
C GLU A 169 -0.03 -9.52 -2.89
N GLN A 170 -1.24 -9.38 -2.38
CA GLN A 170 -2.32 -8.64 -3.00
C GLN A 170 -2.97 -7.67 -2.01
N LEU A 171 -3.25 -6.44 -2.48
CA LEU A 171 -3.88 -5.43 -1.65
C LEU A 171 -5.34 -5.80 -1.36
N THR A 172 -5.64 -5.89 -0.06
CA THR A 172 -6.98 -6.02 0.50
C THR A 172 -7.32 -4.76 1.31
N VAL A 173 -8.51 -4.21 1.09
CA VAL A 173 -9.04 -3.09 1.86
C VAL A 173 -10.33 -3.51 2.56
N VAL A 174 -10.39 -3.30 3.86
CA VAL A 174 -11.57 -3.45 4.70
C VAL A 174 -12.05 -2.06 5.10
N GLN A 175 -13.30 -1.71 4.84
CA GLN A 175 -13.81 -0.35 5.08
C GLN A 175 -15.21 -0.38 5.69
N GLU A 176 -15.39 0.35 6.80
CA GLU A 176 -16.73 0.58 7.33
C GLU A 176 -17.47 1.65 6.53
N VAL A 177 -18.73 1.38 6.26
CA VAL A 177 -19.61 2.30 5.52
C VAL A 177 -20.70 2.88 6.42
N ARG A 178 -21.13 4.10 6.10
CA ARG A 178 -22.30 4.76 6.68
C ARG A 178 -23.57 4.09 6.15
N LYS A 179 -24.64 4.11 6.94
CA LYS A 179 -25.96 3.55 6.56
C LYS A 179 -26.46 4.08 5.22
N SER A 180 -26.26 5.37 4.93
CA SER A 180 -26.65 6.01 3.67
C SER A 180 -26.04 5.36 2.42
N LEU A 181 -24.86 4.75 2.53
CA LEU A 181 -24.24 4.02 1.42
C LEU A 181 -24.77 2.58 1.33
N GLN A 182 -25.19 1.98 2.45
CA GLN A 182 -25.72 0.62 2.47
C GLN A 182 -27.01 0.51 1.63
N ASP A 183 -27.88 1.53 1.71
CA ASP A 183 -29.16 1.54 1.02
C ASP A 183 -29.04 1.58 -0.52
N ASN A 184 -27.89 2.04 -1.06
CA ASN A 184 -27.64 2.20 -2.50
C ASN A 184 -26.25 1.68 -2.90
N LEU A 185 -25.85 0.52 -2.37
CA LEU A 185 -24.51 -0.02 -2.57
C LEU A 185 -24.35 -0.71 -3.93
N ASP A 186 -23.75 -0.02 -4.91
CA ASP A 186 -23.24 -0.64 -6.13
C ASP A 186 -21.76 -1.02 -5.94
N GLY A 187 -21.54 -2.25 -5.46
CA GLY A 187 -20.22 -2.78 -5.17
C GLY A 187 -19.27 -2.75 -6.37
N GLY A 188 -19.74 -3.14 -7.56
CA GLY A 188 -18.92 -3.20 -8.76
C GLY A 188 -18.39 -1.83 -9.16
N LYS A 189 -19.25 -0.81 -9.20
CA LYS A 189 -18.83 0.57 -9.48
C LYS A 189 -17.90 1.11 -8.42
N LEU A 190 -18.19 0.83 -7.14
CA LEU A 190 -17.35 1.28 -6.03
C LEU A 190 -15.96 0.65 -6.10
N PHE A 191 -15.86 -0.66 -6.36
CA PHE A 191 -14.59 -1.36 -6.53
C PHE A 191 -13.76 -0.80 -7.70
N GLN A 192 -14.39 -0.54 -8.84
CA GLN A 192 -13.73 0.07 -10.00
C GLN A 192 -13.24 1.49 -9.70
N HIS A 193 -14.05 2.29 -9.01
CA HIS A 193 -13.69 3.64 -8.57
C HIS A 193 -12.48 3.61 -7.62
N LEU A 194 -12.52 2.77 -6.58
CA LEU A 194 -11.42 2.65 -5.63
C LEU A 194 -10.15 2.10 -6.27
N THR A 195 -10.26 1.13 -7.17
CA THR A 195 -9.11 0.64 -7.94
C THR A 195 -8.44 1.78 -8.71
N LYS A 196 -9.22 2.66 -9.34
CA LYS A 196 -8.67 3.83 -10.06
C LYS A 196 -8.01 4.84 -9.11
N VAL A 197 -8.64 5.13 -7.98
CA VAL A 197 -8.07 6.04 -6.97
C VAL A 197 -6.76 5.50 -6.42
N ILE A 198 -6.73 4.24 -5.99
CA ILE A 198 -5.52 3.63 -5.42
C ILE A 198 -4.42 3.51 -6.48
N MET A 199 -4.77 3.16 -7.72
CA MET A 199 -3.80 3.10 -8.81
C MET A 199 -3.20 4.48 -9.11
N LYS A 200 -4.02 5.53 -9.12
CA LYS A 200 -3.55 6.90 -9.37
C LYS A 200 -2.63 7.40 -8.25
N ASP A 201 -3.03 7.20 -7.01
CA ASP A 201 -2.35 7.79 -5.86
C ASP A 201 -1.13 6.97 -5.42
N HIS A 202 -1.19 5.64 -5.58
CA HIS A 202 -0.21 4.69 -5.02
C HIS A 202 0.42 3.77 -6.06
N GLY A 203 -0.01 3.80 -7.34
CA GLY A 203 0.49 2.86 -8.36
C GLY A 203 0.15 1.39 -8.07
N LEU A 204 -0.84 1.13 -7.22
CA LEU A 204 -1.17 -0.19 -6.71
C LEU A 204 -2.60 -0.58 -7.08
N ALA A 205 -2.78 -1.82 -7.55
CA ALA A 205 -4.10 -2.34 -7.88
C ALA A 205 -4.78 -2.95 -6.64
N LEU A 206 -5.99 -2.49 -6.34
CA LEU A 206 -6.88 -3.13 -5.37
C LEU A 206 -7.34 -4.50 -5.91
N LYS A 207 -7.22 -5.55 -5.08
CA LYS A 207 -7.60 -6.91 -5.46
C LYS A 207 -8.81 -7.41 -4.68
N ARG A 208 -8.94 -7.02 -3.42
CA ARG A 208 -10.06 -7.40 -2.56
C ARG A 208 -10.60 -6.21 -1.77
N LEU A 209 -11.90 -6.01 -1.81
CA LEU A 209 -12.62 -5.00 -1.02
C LEU A 209 -13.64 -5.70 -0.12
N VAL A 210 -13.60 -5.39 1.16
CA VAL A 210 -14.56 -5.88 2.16
C VAL A 210 -15.23 -4.69 2.80
N LEU A 211 -16.55 -4.63 2.72
CA LEU A 211 -17.35 -3.54 3.28
C LEU A 211 -18.08 -4.03 4.51
N LEU A 212 -17.93 -3.28 5.60
CA LEU A 212 -18.48 -3.63 6.90
C LEU A 212 -19.51 -2.60 7.37
N GLU A 213 -20.39 -3.03 8.26
CA GLU A 213 -21.19 -2.11 9.07
C GLU A 213 -20.32 -1.30 10.04
N ALA A 214 -20.88 -0.19 10.49
CA ALA A 214 -20.27 0.67 11.50
C ALA A 214 -19.97 -0.11 12.80
N GLY A 215 -18.74 -0.02 13.30
CA GLY A 215 -18.31 -0.60 14.58
C GLY A 215 -17.82 -2.05 14.52
N LYS A 216 -17.65 -2.61 13.32
CA LYS A 216 -17.17 -4.00 13.13
C LYS A 216 -15.65 -4.09 13.00
N ILE A 217 -14.96 -3.01 12.64
CA ILE A 217 -13.50 -3.00 12.59
C ILE A 217 -12.94 -3.07 14.02
N PRO A 218 -12.03 -4.01 14.31
CA PRO A 218 -11.43 -4.13 15.64
C PRO A 218 -10.56 -2.91 15.95
N LYS A 219 -10.79 -2.32 17.12
CA LYS A 219 -10.07 -1.17 17.65
C LYS A 219 -9.70 -1.40 19.11
N THR A 220 -8.57 -0.83 19.53
CA THR A 220 -8.22 -0.74 20.95
C THR A 220 -9.22 0.18 21.69
N SER A 221 -9.22 0.15 23.02
CA SER A 221 -10.02 1.07 23.85
C SER A 221 -9.71 2.56 23.59
N SER A 222 -8.52 2.86 23.04
CA SER A 222 -8.12 4.21 22.62
C SER A 222 -8.52 4.56 21.17
N GLY A 223 -9.23 3.68 20.48
CA GLY A 223 -9.69 3.89 19.11
C GLY A 223 -8.68 3.52 18.01
N LYS A 224 -7.45 3.10 18.37
CA LYS A 224 -6.44 2.65 17.39
C LYS A 224 -6.90 1.39 16.66
N LEU A 225 -6.78 1.39 15.34
CA LEU A 225 -7.09 0.25 14.48
C LEU A 225 -6.21 -0.96 14.84
N GLN A 226 -6.81 -2.15 14.92
CA GLN A 226 -6.09 -3.39 15.16
C GLN A 226 -5.98 -4.20 13.86
N ARG A 227 -5.08 -3.75 12.98
CA ARG A 227 -4.88 -4.29 11.63
C ARG A 227 -4.60 -5.80 11.59
N ALA A 228 -3.68 -6.28 12.43
CA ALA A 228 -3.37 -7.70 12.53
C ALA A 228 -4.61 -8.54 12.92
N ILE A 229 -5.37 -8.10 13.93
CA ILE A 229 -6.60 -8.77 14.35
C ILE A 229 -7.65 -8.76 13.24
N CYS A 230 -7.79 -7.65 12.50
CA CYS A 230 -8.71 -7.57 11.38
C CYS A 230 -8.34 -8.54 10.25
N LYS A 231 -7.05 -8.61 9.91
CA LYS A 231 -6.50 -9.55 8.92
C LYS A 231 -6.74 -11.01 9.35
N ASP A 232 -6.44 -11.34 10.60
CA ASP A 232 -6.64 -12.68 11.15
C ASP A 232 -8.13 -13.08 11.14
N ARG A 233 -9.02 -12.18 11.58
CA ARG A 233 -10.47 -12.43 11.54
C ARG A 233 -10.98 -12.62 10.12
N LEU A 234 -10.51 -11.82 9.16
CA LEU A 234 -10.91 -11.99 7.76
C LEU A 234 -10.41 -13.32 7.18
N ASN A 235 -9.19 -13.77 7.52
CA ASN A 235 -8.66 -15.05 7.06
C ASN A 235 -9.35 -16.27 7.67
N GLN A 236 -9.98 -16.11 8.85
CA GLN A 236 -10.72 -17.15 9.55
C GLN A 236 -12.23 -17.09 9.27
N ASP A 237 -12.67 -16.25 8.32
CA ASP A 237 -14.08 -15.98 8.04
C ASP A 237 -14.88 -15.57 9.29
N ALA A 238 -14.21 -14.93 10.25
CA ALA A 238 -14.73 -14.54 11.56
C ALA A 238 -15.15 -13.05 11.61
N ILE A 239 -15.50 -12.47 10.46
CA ILE A 239 -15.98 -11.08 10.36
C ILE A 239 -17.21 -11.01 9.47
N ASP A 240 -18.32 -10.55 10.04
CA ASP A 240 -19.54 -10.29 9.26
C ASP A 240 -19.31 -9.09 8.34
N TYR A 241 -19.42 -9.29 7.03
CA TYR A 241 -19.35 -8.22 6.05
C TYR A 241 -20.68 -8.02 5.35
N LEU A 242 -20.94 -6.78 4.94
CA LEU A 242 -22.08 -6.42 4.09
C LEU A 242 -21.86 -6.90 2.66
N MET A 243 -20.62 -6.76 2.19
CA MET A 243 -20.24 -7.10 0.84
C MET A 243 -18.75 -7.40 0.78
N GLU A 244 -18.42 -8.38 -0.02
CA GLU A 244 -17.05 -8.69 -0.39
C GLU A 244 -16.94 -8.71 -1.92
N ILE A 245 -15.85 -8.15 -2.42
CA ILE A 245 -15.53 -8.13 -3.85
C ILE A 245 -14.08 -8.54 -4.01
N ASP A 246 -13.85 -9.67 -4.69
CA ASP A 246 -12.54 -10.15 -5.10
C ASP A 246 -12.43 -10.07 -6.62
N VAL A 247 -11.36 -9.45 -7.13
CA VAL A 247 -11.11 -9.31 -8.57
C VAL A 247 -11.10 -10.67 -9.29
N ASN A 248 -10.64 -11.73 -8.63
CA ASN A 248 -10.61 -13.08 -9.19
C ASN A 248 -12.04 -13.64 -9.38
N SER A 249 -12.95 -13.29 -8.47
CA SER A 249 -14.38 -13.65 -8.58
C SER A 249 -15.08 -12.87 -9.70
N ILE A 250 -14.69 -11.63 -9.96
CA ILE A 250 -15.17 -10.81 -11.10
C ILE A 250 -14.66 -11.40 -12.42
N HIS A 251 -13.39 -11.82 -12.48
CA HIS A 251 -12.80 -12.42 -13.66
C HIS A 251 -13.42 -13.78 -14.02
N LEU A 252 -13.87 -14.58 -13.06
CA LEU A 252 -14.62 -15.81 -13.34
C LEU A 252 -15.98 -15.57 -14.01
N ARG A 253 -16.65 -14.44 -13.72
CA ARG A 253 -17.93 -14.07 -14.36
C ARG A 253 -17.71 -13.40 -15.73
N SER A 254 -16.62 -12.68 -15.90
CA SER A 254 -16.28 -11.98 -17.15
C SER A 254 -15.47 -12.84 -18.12
N SER A 255 -14.74 -13.86 -17.69
CA SER A 255 -14.00 -14.78 -18.57
C SER A 255 -14.90 -15.53 -19.54
N VAL A 256 -16.15 -15.81 -19.15
CA VAL A 256 -17.17 -16.39 -20.04
C VAL A 256 -17.54 -15.42 -21.18
N ALA A 257 -17.62 -14.12 -20.90
CA ALA A 257 -17.93 -13.08 -21.89
C ALA A 257 -16.70 -12.71 -22.74
N VAL A 258 -15.53 -12.55 -22.12
CA VAL A 258 -14.26 -12.18 -22.77
C VAL A 258 -13.72 -13.32 -23.64
N ALA A 259 -13.94 -14.59 -23.29
CA ALA A 259 -13.60 -15.72 -24.16
C ALA A 259 -14.38 -15.68 -25.48
N HIS A 260 -15.62 -15.17 -25.46
CA HIS A 260 -16.43 -15.00 -26.65
C HIS A 260 -15.89 -13.85 -27.53
N GLU A 261 -15.59 -12.69 -26.94
CA GLU A 261 -14.98 -11.55 -27.65
C GLU A 261 -13.57 -11.85 -28.18
N THR A 262 -12.74 -12.55 -27.40
CA THR A 262 -11.38 -12.94 -27.81
C THR A 262 -11.41 -13.87 -29.02
N ASN A 263 -12.34 -14.82 -29.05
CA ASN A 263 -12.52 -15.70 -30.21
C ASN A 263 -13.02 -14.94 -31.44
N GLN A 264 -13.85 -13.92 -31.27
CA GLN A 264 -14.32 -13.06 -32.37
C GLN A 264 -13.19 -12.18 -32.93
N ILE A 265 -12.37 -11.56 -32.07
CA ILE A 265 -11.21 -10.77 -32.51
C ILE A 265 -10.18 -11.68 -33.21
N ARG A 266 -9.97 -12.89 -32.66
CA ARG A 266 -9.08 -13.90 -33.27
C ARG A 266 -9.55 -14.30 -34.66
N ALA A 267 -10.85 -14.56 -34.82
CA ALA A 267 -11.44 -14.91 -36.12
C ALA A 267 -11.36 -13.75 -37.11
N TRP A 268 -11.66 -12.52 -36.67
CA TRP A 268 -11.51 -11.31 -37.48
C TRP A 268 -10.08 -11.12 -37.96
N LEU A 269 -9.09 -11.24 -37.06
CA LEU A 269 -7.68 -11.04 -37.40
C LEU A 269 -7.18 -12.09 -38.40
N ILE A 270 -7.58 -13.36 -38.24
CA ILE A 270 -7.25 -14.42 -39.20
C ILE A 270 -7.86 -14.11 -40.58
N GLN A 271 -9.11 -13.66 -40.62
CA GLN A 271 -9.79 -13.36 -41.88
C GLN A 271 -9.22 -12.11 -42.57
N TRP A 272 -8.84 -11.10 -41.78
CA TRP A 272 -8.14 -9.91 -42.27
C TRP A 272 -6.77 -10.28 -42.85
N LEU A 273 -5.96 -11.04 -42.12
CA LEU A 273 -4.66 -11.52 -42.59
C LEU A 273 -4.79 -12.37 -43.86
N SER A 274 -5.80 -13.24 -43.92
CA SER A 274 -6.07 -14.09 -45.08
C SER A 274 -6.32 -13.25 -46.33
N SER A 275 -7.12 -12.19 -46.18
CA SER A 275 -7.46 -11.27 -47.26
C SER A 275 -6.27 -10.38 -47.67
N SER A 276 -5.48 -9.91 -46.72
CA SER A 276 -4.36 -8.99 -46.97
C SER A 276 -3.10 -9.69 -47.49
N LEU A 277 -2.90 -10.97 -47.15
CA LEU A 277 -1.75 -11.77 -47.58
C LEU A 277 -2.07 -12.69 -48.77
N SER A 278 -3.34 -12.75 -49.20
CA SER A 278 -3.81 -13.70 -50.21
C SER A 278 -3.50 -15.17 -49.87
N LEU A 279 -3.53 -15.50 -48.57
CA LEU A 279 -3.28 -16.84 -48.04
C LEU A 279 -4.58 -17.45 -47.51
N PRO A 280 -4.80 -18.77 -47.62
CA PRO A 280 -5.93 -19.42 -46.99
C PRO A 280 -5.92 -19.21 -45.47
N ALA A 281 -7.07 -18.91 -44.88
CA ALA A 281 -7.21 -18.70 -43.42
C ALA A 281 -6.68 -19.87 -42.56
N LEU A 282 -6.70 -21.09 -43.10
CA LEU A 282 -6.18 -22.31 -42.46
C LEU A 282 -4.64 -22.34 -42.34
N GLU A 283 -3.93 -21.55 -43.14
CA GLU A 283 -2.47 -21.46 -43.12
C GLU A 283 -1.95 -20.36 -42.18
N ILE A 284 -2.85 -19.53 -41.64
CA ILE A 284 -2.52 -18.44 -40.74
C ILE A 284 -2.47 -18.95 -39.30
N ARG A 285 -1.28 -18.93 -38.72
CA ARG A 285 -1.00 -19.33 -37.34
C ARG A 285 -0.64 -18.09 -36.54
N LEU A 286 -1.55 -17.68 -35.67
CA LEU A 286 -1.34 -16.52 -34.79
C LEU A 286 -0.24 -16.70 -33.74
N SER A 287 0.31 -17.90 -33.62
CA SER A 287 1.48 -18.19 -32.79
C SER A 287 2.81 -17.90 -33.50
N LEU A 288 2.79 -17.66 -34.82
CA LEU A 288 3.98 -17.33 -35.60
C LEU A 288 4.19 -15.82 -35.65
N PRO A 289 5.44 -15.34 -35.57
CA PRO A 289 5.76 -13.93 -35.73
C PRO A 289 5.51 -13.45 -37.16
N PHE A 290 5.16 -12.17 -37.32
CA PHE A 290 4.71 -11.61 -38.61
C PHE A 290 5.71 -11.76 -39.76
N TYR A 291 7.02 -11.75 -39.51
CA TYR A 291 8.02 -11.83 -40.58
C TYR A 291 8.00 -13.18 -41.35
N GLU A 292 7.42 -14.24 -40.77
CA GLU A 292 7.21 -15.54 -41.42
C GLU A 292 6.16 -15.46 -42.56
N TYR A 293 5.46 -14.33 -42.69
CA TYR A 293 4.42 -14.08 -43.69
C TYR A 293 4.82 -12.98 -44.71
N ASP A 294 6.11 -12.77 -44.94
CA ASP A 294 6.64 -11.69 -45.80
C ASP A 294 6.08 -10.31 -45.41
N TRP A 295 6.05 -10.04 -44.10
CA TRP A 295 5.44 -8.84 -43.56
C TRP A 295 6.36 -7.63 -43.71
N ASP A 296 5.86 -6.57 -44.35
CA ASP A 296 6.58 -5.32 -44.57
C ASP A 296 5.93 -4.12 -43.86
N TYR A 297 6.61 -2.98 -43.92
CA TYR A 297 6.16 -1.73 -43.30
C TYR A 297 4.78 -1.26 -43.83
N ASN A 298 4.51 -1.43 -45.12
CA ASN A 298 3.25 -1.00 -45.73
C ASN A 298 2.06 -1.84 -45.24
N ARG A 299 2.27 -3.16 -45.07
CA ARG A 299 1.28 -4.10 -44.50
C ARG A 299 1.01 -3.81 -43.02
N GLY A 300 2.04 -3.44 -42.25
CA GLY A 300 1.89 -2.98 -40.87
C GLY A 300 1.02 -1.73 -40.74
N HIS A 301 1.19 -0.77 -41.66
CA HIS A 301 0.40 0.46 -41.68
C HIS A 301 -1.08 0.23 -42.07
N ALA A 302 -1.35 -0.76 -42.94
CA ALA A 302 -2.70 -1.18 -43.31
C ALA A 302 -3.43 -1.88 -42.14
N LEU A 303 -2.74 -2.73 -41.37
CA LEU A 303 -3.29 -3.35 -40.17
C LEU A 303 -3.67 -2.31 -39.12
N SER A 304 -2.78 -1.34 -38.87
CA SER A 304 -3.05 -0.23 -37.95
C SER A 304 -4.34 0.51 -38.33
N ARG A 305 -4.56 0.81 -39.61
CA ARG A 305 -5.80 1.45 -40.10
C ARG A 305 -7.06 0.58 -40.04
N ALA A 306 -6.92 -0.73 -39.96
CA ALA A 306 -8.05 -1.65 -39.86
C ALA A 306 -8.48 -1.93 -38.41
N VAL A 307 -7.58 -1.68 -37.45
CA VAL A 307 -7.81 -1.86 -36.01
C VAL A 307 -8.39 -0.59 -35.36
N TYR A 308 -8.13 0.59 -35.93
CA TYR A 308 -8.70 1.89 -35.54
C TYR A 308 -9.95 2.23 -36.36
#